data_AF-A0A2V7W083-F1
#
_entry.id   AF-A0A2V7W083-F1
#
_cell.length_a   1.000
_cell.length_b   1.000
_cell.length_c   1.000
_cell.angle_alpha   90.00
_cell.angle_beta   90.00
_cell.angle_gamma   90.00
#
_symmetry.space_group_name_H-M   'P 1'
#
loop_
_entity.id
_entity.type
_entity.pdbx_description
1 polymer ?
#
loop_
_entity_poly.entity_id
_entity_poly.type
_entity_poly.pdbx_seq_one_letter_code
_entity_poly.pdbx_strand_id
1 'polypeptide(L)'
;MERPRSVASPAIALFLALILGAGIANAQTNIKPGFNLFSPSDDVQIGQQSAAEAQQQLPLLNDSQVNGYLNQIGQRLAANAGGPQFQYQFRVVNSSDINAFALPGGFIYINRGVLENARNEGEVAGVVAHEISHVALRHGTHQASKAYLAQAGIGILGGILGGKVGQGTAQIINAVGGL
;
A
#
# COMPACT_ATOMS: atom_id res chain seq x y z
N MET A 1 14.34 60.82 -20.20
CA MET A 1 12.93 60.37 -20.32
C MET A 1 12.86 59.00 -19.67
N GLU A 2 12.67 58.96 -18.35
CA GLU A 2 12.68 57.72 -17.56
C GLU A 2 11.25 57.21 -17.38
N ARG A 3 11.00 55.94 -17.70
CA ARG A 3 9.69 55.31 -17.47
C ARG A 3 9.58 54.87 -16.01
N PRO A 4 8.47 55.14 -15.30
CA PRO A 4 8.31 54.68 -13.93
C PRO A 4 8.14 53.15 -13.91
N ARG A 5 8.96 52.47 -13.10
CA ARG A 5 8.83 51.03 -12.83
C ARG A 5 7.66 50.84 -11.85
N SER A 6 6.59 50.21 -12.33
CA SER A 6 5.48 49.74 -11.50
C SER A 6 5.97 48.63 -10.58
N VAL A 7 6.24 48.95 -9.31
CA VAL A 7 6.51 47.96 -8.27
C VAL A 7 5.16 47.44 -7.78
N ALA A 8 4.80 46.21 -8.16
CA ALA A 8 3.62 45.56 -7.61
C ALA A 8 3.78 45.44 -6.09
N SER A 9 2.75 45.88 -5.34
CA SER A 9 2.80 45.95 -3.88
C SER A 9 2.97 44.54 -3.27
N PRO A 10 3.92 44.32 -2.34
CA PRO A 10 4.17 43.02 -1.71
C PRO A 10 2.94 42.46 -0.98
N ALA A 11 1.99 43.33 -0.59
CA ALA A 11 0.73 42.93 0.01
C ALA A 11 -0.17 42.11 -0.93
N ILE A 12 -0.13 42.39 -2.24
CA ILE A 12 -0.94 41.68 -3.24
C ILE A 12 -0.39 40.27 -3.48
N ALA A 13 0.94 40.13 -3.50
CA ALA A 13 1.61 38.83 -3.63
C ALA A 13 1.35 37.91 -2.42
N LEU A 14 1.36 38.47 -1.20
CA LEU A 14 1.08 37.73 0.03
C LEU A 14 -0.40 37.29 0.12
N PHE A 15 -1.32 38.13 -0.35
CA PHE A 15 -2.76 37.83 -0.36
C PHE A 15 -3.10 36.72 -1.39
N LEU A 16 -2.49 36.74 -2.57
CA LEU A 16 -2.61 35.65 -3.55
C LEU A 16 -2.05 34.32 -3.03
N ALA A 17 -0.90 34.35 -2.32
CA ALA A 17 -0.30 33.15 -1.76
C ALA A 17 -1.18 32.48 -0.68
N LEU A 18 -1.87 33.27 0.15
CA LEU A 18 -2.81 32.74 1.16
C LEU A 18 -4.04 32.09 0.53
N ILE A 19 -4.59 32.67 -0.54
CA ILE A 19 -5.79 32.15 -1.22
C ILE A 19 -5.46 30.85 -1.97
N LEU A 20 -4.30 30.78 -2.63
CA LEU A 20 -3.83 29.57 -3.30
C LEU A 20 -3.49 28.45 -2.31
N GLY A 21 -2.93 28.77 -1.13
CA GLY A 21 -2.63 27.79 -0.08
C GLY A 21 -3.87 27.18 0.58
N ALA A 22 -4.93 27.97 0.80
CA ALA A 22 -6.15 27.51 1.47
C ALA A 22 -7.03 26.60 0.57
N GLY A 23 -6.97 26.77 -0.75
CA GLY A 23 -7.70 25.94 -1.71
C GLY A 23 -7.13 24.52 -1.86
N ILE A 24 -5.82 24.35 -1.72
CA ILE A 24 -5.16 23.04 -1.85
C ILE A 24 -5.35 22.18 -0.59
N ALA A 25 -5.42 22.80 0.59
CA ALA A 25 -5.61 22.08 1.86
C ALA A 25 -6.98 21.39 1.99
N ASN A 26 -8.01 21.88 1.29
CA ASN A 26 -9.37 21.32 1.32
C ASN A 26 -9.72 20.45 0.11
N ALA A 27 -8.81 20.30 -0.86
CA ALA A 27 -9.01 19.48 -2.05
C ALA A 27 -8.52 18.01 -1.89
N GLN A 28 -8.10 17.62 -0.68
CA GLN A 28 -7.62 16.27 -0.44
C GLN A 28 -8.79 15.28 -0.46
N THR A 29 -8.75 14.32 -1.38
CA THR A 29 -9.78 13.30 -1.52
C THR A 29 -9.90 12.49 -0.23
N ASN A 30 -11.12 12.36 0.28
CA ASN A 30 -11.38 11.54 1.46
C ASN A 30 -11.36 10.06 1.03
N ILE A 31 -10.20 9.43 1.13
CA ILE A 31 -10.04 8.01 0.79
C ILE A 31 -10.51 7.15 1.96
N LYS A 32 -11.54 6.34 1.72
CA LYS A 32 -12.08 5.39 2.71
C LYS A 32 -11.77 3.96 2.28
N PRO A 33 -11.45 3.06 3.22
CA PRO A 33 -11.36 1.63 2.93
C PRO A 33 -12.66 1.10 2.32
N GLY A 34 -12.54 0.09 1.45
CA GLY A 34 -13.69 -0.67 0.97
C GLY A 34 -14.39 -1.45 2.10
N PHE A 35 -15.52 -2.07 1.79
CA PHE A 35 -16.17 -2.97 2.75
C PHE A 35 -15.24 -4.14 3.07
N ASN A 36 -15.36 -4.74 4.25
CA ASN A 36 -14.50 -5.86 4.61
C ASN A 36 -15.25 -6.81 5.54
N LEU A 37 -15.26 -8.10 5.20
CA LEU A 37 -15.83 -9.16 6.03
C LEU A 37 -14.86 -9.59 7.15
N PHE A 38 -13.58 -9.23 7.02
CA PHE A 38 -12.52 -9.57 7.95
C PHE A 38 -12.27 -8.42 8.93
N SER A 39 -11.86 -8.76 10.15
CA SER A 39 -11.34 -7.81 11.13
C SER A 39 -9.86 -7.48 10.89
N PRO A 40 -9.33 -6.36 11.41
CA PRO A 40 -7.89 -6.08 11.31
C PRO A 40 -7.00 -7.17 11.94
N SER A 41 -7.47 -7.86 13.00
CA SER A 41 -6.76 -9.02 13.55
C SER A 41 -6.71 -10.20 12.56
N ASP A 42 -7.80 -10.42 11.81
CA ASP A 42 -7.81 -11.44 10.76
C ASP A 42 -6.82 -11.08 9.64
N ASP A 43 -6.69 -9.80 9.27
CA ASP A 43 -5.68 -9.36 8.30
C ASP A 43 -4.27 -9.76 8.74
N VAL A 44 -3.94 -9.62 10.03
CA VAL A 44 -2.63 -10.01 10.58
C VAL A 44 -2.44 -11.52 10.50
N GLN A 45 -3.45 -12.31 10.90
CA GLN A 45 -3.36 -13.76 10.87
C GLN A 45 -3.22 -14.29 9.43
N ILE A 46 -4.06 -13.81 8.52
CA ILE A 46 -4.01 -14.14 7.09
C ILE A 46 -2.67 -13.71 6.50
N GLY A 47 -2.19 -12.53 6.86
CA GLY A 47 -0.90 -12.00 6.46
C GLY A 47 0.27 -12.88 6.86
N GLN A 48 0.31 -13.32 8.12
CA GLN A 48 1.34 -14.22 8.65
C GLN A 48 1.36 -15.56 7.90
N GLN A 49 0.20 -16.16 7.71
CA GLN A 49 0.03 -17.41 6.94
C GLN A 49 0.54 -17.23 5.51
N SER A 50 0.05 -16.19 4.81
CA SER A 50 0.41 -15.90 3.42
C SER A 50 1.90 -15.57 3.28
N ALA A 51 2.48 -14.85 4.23
CA ALA A 51 3.89 -14.52 4.24
C ALA A 51 4.76 -15.77 4.44
N ALA A 52 4.36 -16.69 5.32
CA ALA A 52 5.08 -17.95 5.50
C ALA A 52 5.06 -18.79 4.21
N GLU A 53 3.92 -18.87 3.53
CA GLU A 53 3.77 -19.58 2.25
C GLU A 53 4.59 -18.91 1.13
N ALA A 54 4.53 -17.58 1.03
CA ALA A 54 5.27 -16.82 0.03
C ALA A 54 6.78 -16.96 0.20
N GLN A 55 7.29 -16.88 1.44
CA GLN A 55 8.73 -16.97 1.71
C GLN A 55 9.33 -18.36 1.43
N GLN A 56 8.52 -19.41 1.34
CA GLN A 56 8.99 -20.72 0.88
C GLN A 56 9.32 -20.74 -0.61
N GLN A 57 8.72 -19.83 -1.38
CA GLN A 57 8.81 -19.80 -2.85
C GLN A 57 9.66 -18.63 -3.35
N LEU A 58 9.73 -17.54 -2.59
CA LEU A 58 10.44 -16.33 -2.99
C LEU A 58 11.93 -16.42 -2.69
N PRO A 59 12.81 -16.11 -3.65
CA PRO A 59 14.24 -16.01 -3.39
C PRO A 59 14.51 -14.70 -2.63
N LEU A 60 14.46 -14.70 -1.30
CA LEU A 60 14.73 -13.50 -0.51
C LEU A 60 16.18 -13.03 -0.64
N LEU A 61 16.38 -11.72 -0.74
CA LEU A 61 17.70 -11.10 -0.71
C LEU A 61 18.16 -10.94 0.75
N ASN A 62 19.14 -11.75 1.15
CA ASN A 62 19.70 -11.76 2.50
C ASN A 62 20.86 -10.75 2.65
N ASP A 63 20.56 -9.47 2.44
CA ASP A 63 21.51 -8.37 2.61
C ASP A 63 21.03 -7.41 3.71
N SER A 64 21.79 -7.29 4.80
CA SER A 64 21.38 -6.48 5.95
C SER A 64 21.40 -4.99 5.68
N GLN A 65 22.27 -4.52 4.78
CA GLN A 65 22.36 -3.10 4.42
C GLN A 65 21.16 -2.70 3.58
N VAL A 66 20.82 -3.49 2.55
CA VAL A 66 19.67 -3.23 1.69
C VAL A 66 18.37 -3.34 2.47
N ASN A 67 18.20 -4.39 3.28
CA ASN A 67 17.00 -4.55 4.12
C ASN A 67 16.89 -3.43 5.17
N GLY A 68 18.02 -3.00 5.75
CA GLY A 68 18.05 -1.88 6.70
C GLY A 68 17.62 -0.56 6.06
N TYR A 69 18.16 -0.24 4.88
CA TYR A 69 17.78 0.92 4.09
C TYR A 69 16.27 0.93 3.76
N LEU A 70 15.76 -0.19 3.23
CA LEU A 70 14.34 -0.29 2.88
C LEU A 70 13.45 -0.14 4.12
N ASN A 71 13.84 -0.76 5.24
CA ASN A 71 13.11 -0.63 6.50
C ASN A 71 13.11 0.82 7.02
N GLN A 72 14.20 1.57 6.88
CA GLN A 72 14.23 2.99 7.29
C GLN A 72 13.22 3.83 6.49
N ILE A 73 13.16 3.66 5.17
CA ILE A 73 12.18 4.33 4.32
C ILE A 73 10.77 3.90 4.70
N GLY A 74 10.54 2.59 4.76
CA GLY A 74 9.25 1.99 5.02
C GLY A 74 8.65 2.43 6.37
N GLN A 75 9.43 2.41 7.45
CA GLN A 75 8.95 2.84 8.78
C GLN A 75 8.63 4.33 8.84
N ARG A 76 9.42 5.19 8.17
CA ARG A 76 9.13 6.64 8.08
C ARG A 76 7.81 6.91 7.36
N LEU A 77 7.54 6.17 6.29
CA LEU A 77 6.28 6.27 5.54
C LEU A 77 5.10 5.69 6.34
N ALA A 78 5.28 4.51 6.93
CA ALA A 78 4.26 3.81 7.70
C ALA A 78 3.78 4.60 8.93
N ALA A 79 4.66 5.38 9.56
CA ALA A 79 4.29 6.26 10.68
C ALA A 79 3.24 7.33 10.30
N ASN A 80 3.07 7.62 9.01
CA ASN A 80 2.09 8.57 8.48
C ASN A 80 0.92 7.87 7.80
N ALA A 81 0.87 6.53 7.81
CA ALA A 81 -0.23 5.78 7.21
C ALA A 81 -1.49 5.88 8.09
N GLY A 82 -2.63 6.15 7.44
CA GLY A 82 -3.94 6.07 8.09
C GLY A 82 -4.42 4.63 8.31
N GLY A 83 -5.62 4.48 8.88
CA GLY A 83 -6.24 3.17 9.07
C GLY A 83 -5.70 2.40 10.29
N PRO A 84 -5.91 1.06 10.35
CA PRO A 84 -5.41 0.23 11.43
C PRO A 84 -3.87 0.26 11.51
N GLN A 85 -3.37 0.27 12.74
CA GLN A 85 -1.93 0.27 12.99
C GLN A 85 -1.41 -1.17 12.92
N PHE A 86 -0.74 -1.50 11.81
CA PHE A 86 -0.09 -2.79 11.62
C PHE A 86 1.41 -2.70 11.89
N GLN A 87 2.03 -3.84 12.22
CA GLN A 87 3.49 -3.94 12.30
C GLN A 87 4.04 -4.22 10.90
N TYR A 88 4.47 -3.15 10.22
CA TYR A 88 5.00 -3.25 8.88
C TYR A 88 6.36 -3.96 8.85
N GLN A 89 6.48 -4.94 7.96
CA GLN A 89 7.70 -5.70 7.69
C GLN A 89 8.03 -5.59 6.22
N PHE A 90 9.24 -5.13 5.92
CA PHE A 90 9.72 -4.95 4.56
C PHE A 90 10.78 -6.02 4.28
N ARG A 91 10.66 -6.72 3.16
CA ARG A 91 11.64 -7.70 2.69
C ARG A 91 11.97 -7.46 1.23
N VAL A 92 13.21 -7.72 0.85
CA VAL A 92 13.62 -7.65 -0.55
C VAL A 92 13.62 -9.05 -1.16
N VAL A 93 13.03 -9.17 -2.34
CA VAL A 93 13.06 -10.38 -3.17
C VAL A 93 14.18 -10.21 -4.21
N ASN A 94 15.04 -11.20 -4.33
CA ASN A 94 16.12 -11.25 -5.31
C ASN A 94 15.59 -11.61 -6.72
N SER A 95 14.76 -10.73 -7.28
CA SER A 95 14.34 -10.75 -8.68
C SER A 95 14.72 -9.44 -9.37
N SER A 96 15.12 -9.51 -10.64
CA SER A 96 15.36 -8.35 -11.50
C SER A 96 14.07 -7.70 -12.01
N ASP A 97 12.92 -8.34 -11.82
CA ASP A 97 11.63 -7.78 -12.24
C ASP A 97 11.31 -6.52 -11.43
N ILE A 98 10.74 -5.51 -12.09
CA ILE A 98 10.27 -4.29 -11.44
C ILE A 98 8.88 -4.58 -10.87
N ASN A 99 8.83 -5.16 -9.67
CA ASN A 99 7.58 -5.48 -8.98
C ASN A 99 7.70 -5.29 -7.45
N ALA A 100 6.57 -5.06 -6.82
CA ALA A 100 6.37 -4.97 -5.38
C ALA A 100 4.95 -5.45 -5.05
N PHE A 101 4.75 -6.01 -3.86
CA PHE A 101 3.41 -6.40 -3.42
C PHE A 101 3.30 -6.39 -1.90
N ALA A 102 2.07 -6.24 -1.41
CA ALA A 102 1.76 -6.14 0.00
C ALA A 102 0.69 -7.14 0.45
N LEU A 103 1.06 -8.08 1.32
CA LEU A 103 0.10 -8.99 1.94
C LEU A 103 -0.65 -8.30 3.11
N PRO A 104 -1.86 -8.79 3.46
CA PRO A 104 -2.61 -8.28 4.60
C PRO A 104 -1.76 -8.21 5.89
N GLY A 105 -2.07 -7.27 6.78
CA GLY A 105 -1.42 -7.20 8.09
C GLY A 105 0.00 -6.62 8.12
N GLY A 106 0.50 -6.07 7.00
CA GLY A 106 1.73 -5.25 6.99
C GLY A 106 2.96 -5.91 6.38
N PHE A 107 2.83 -7.04 5.67
CA PHE A 107 3.99 -7.68 5.02
C PHE A 107 4.17 -7.14 3.61
N ILE A 108 5.28 -6.44 3.36
CA ILE A 108 5.57 -5.80 2.08
C ILE A 108 6.85 -6.40 1.51
N TYR A 109 6.80 -6.74 0.23
CA TYR A 109 7.90 -7.33 -0.53
C TYR A 109 8.23 -6.44 -1.71
N ILE A 110 9.50 -6.11 -1.87
CA ILE A 110 10.00 -5.27 -2.97
C ILE A 110 11.02 -6.09 -3.73
N ASN A 111 10.90 -6.20 -5.05
CA ASN A 111 11.93 -6.86 -5.86
C ASN A 111 13.17 -5.96 -5.98
N ARG A 112 14.36 -6.59 -6.02
CA ARG A 112 15.64 -5.92 -6.28
C ARG A 112 15.58 -5.06 -7.55
N GLY A 113 14.85 -5.50 -8.59
CA GLY A 113 14.63 -4.74 -9.81
C GLY A 113 14.08 -3.32 -9.59
N VAL A 114 13.21 -3.10 -8.60
CA VAL A 114 12.73 -1.76 -8.23
C VAL A 114 13.88 -0.88 -7.75
N LEU A 115 14.74 -1.43 -6.88
CA LEU A 115 15.87 -0.70 -6.30
C LEU A 115 16.94 -0.37 -7.35
N GLU A 116 17.21 -1.30 -8.26
CA GLU A 116 18.24 -1.13 -9.30
C GLU A 116 17.83 -0.17 -10.42
N ASN A 117 16.53 -0.05 -10.70
CA ASN A 117 16.02 0.80 -11.77
C ASN A 117 15.53 2.17 -11.28
N ALA A 118 15.41 2.37 -9.97
CA ALA A 118 15.04 3.67 -9.41
C ALA A 118 16.16 4.70 -9.64
N ARG A 119 15.78 5.88 -10.13
CA ARG A 119 16.72 6.99 -10.37
C ARG A 119 17.13 7.71 -9.09
N ASN A 120 16.30 7.61 -8.06
CA ASN A 120 16.51 8.25 -6.76
C ASN A 120 15.65 7.56 -5.67
N GLU A 121 15.94 7.89 -4.41
CA GLU A 121 15.19 7.38 -3.24
C GLU A 121 13.69 7.69 -3.30
N GLY A 122 13.31 8.83 -3.90
CA GLY A 122 11.92 9.25 -4.03
C GLY A 122 11.06 8.28 -4.85
N GLU A 123 11.62 7.67 -5.90
CA GLU A 123 10.93 6.66 -6.70
C GLU A 123 10.71 5.36 -5.89
N VAL A 124 11.72 4.92 -5.13
CA VAL A 124 11.59 3.78 -4.21
C VAL A 124 10.54 4.08 -3.14
N ALA A 125 10.61 5.26 -2.52
CA ALA A 125 9.65 5.70 -1.51
C ALA A 125 8.22 5.76 -2.07
N GLY A 126 8.04 6.16 -3.33
CA GLY A 126 6.75 6.15 -4.02
C GLY A 126 6.15 4.75 -4.14
N VAL A 127 6.95 3.77 -4.56
CA VAL A 127 6.51 2.36 -4.63
C VAL A 127 6.19 1.81 -3.24
N VAL A 128 7.06 2.07 -2.25
CA VAL A 128 6.82 1.61 -0.87
C VAL A 128 5.56 2.27 -0.27
N ALA A 129 5.33 3.56 -0.52
CA ALA A 129 4.13 4.26 -0.07
C ALA A 129 2.87 3.71 -0.74
N HIS A 130 2.94 3.36 -2.03
CA HIS A 130 1.86 2.69 -2.75
C HIS A 130 1.49 1.37 -2.06
N GLU A 131 2.47 0.51 -1.78
CA GLU A 131 2.25 -0.76 -1.10
C GLU A 131 1.71 -0.59 0.34
N ILE A 132 2.23 0.38 1.09
CA ILE A 132 1.68 0.73 2.42
C ILE A 132 0.21 1.12 2.30
N SER A 133 -0.18 1.86 1.26
CA SER A 133 -1.57 2.27 1.06
C SER A 133 -2.50 1.07 0.81
N HIS A 134 -2.03 0.04 0.11
CA HIS A 134 -2.79 -1.20 -0.06
C HIS A 134 -3.09 -1.90 1.27
N VAL A 135 -2.10 -1.93 2.18
CA VAL A 135 -2.29 -2.48 3.53
C VAL A 135 -3.20 -1.60 4.37
N ALA A 136 -2.92 -0.29 4.42
CA ALA A 136 -3.67 0.68 5.22
C ALA A 136 -5.16 0.72 4.85
N LEU A 137 -5.47 0.59 3.57
CA LEU A 137 -6.83 0.53 3.03
C LEU A 137 -7.40 -0.90 3.02
N ARG A 138 -6.65 -1.88 3.51
CA ARG A 138 -7.05 -3.29 3.66
C ARG A 138 -7.52 -3.89 2.33
N HIS A 139 -6.86 -3.53 1.23
CA HIS A 139 -7.28 -3.92 -0.12
C HIS A 139 -7.29 -5.43 -0.32
N GLY A 140 -6.30 -6.16 0.21
CA GLY A 140 -6.23 -7.61 0.06
C GLY A 140 -7.45 -8.34 0.63
N THR A 141 -7.83 -8.04 1.88
CA THR A 141 -8.99 -8.68 2.52
C THR A 141 -10.31 -8.10 2.03
N HIS A 142 -10.36 -6.87 1.54
CA HIS A 142 -11.51 -6.36 0.78
C HIS A 142 -11.73 -7.12 -0.54
N GLN A 143 -10.67 -7.43 -1.30
CA GLN A 143 -10.81 -8.25 -2.50
C GLN A 143 -11.21 -9.69 -2.17
N ALA A 144 -10.66 -10.26 -1.10
CA ALA A 144 -11.10 -11.55 -0.57
C ALA A 144 -12.59 -11.55 -0.21
N SER A 145 -13.06 -10.46 0.41
CA SER A 145 -14.47 -10.27 0.76
C SER A 145 -15.36 -10.23 -0.49
N LYS A 146 -14.93 -9.53 -1.54
CA LYS A 146 -15.63 -9.52 -2.83
C LYS A 146 -15.70 -10.91 -3.47
N ALA A 147 -14.59 -11.65 -3.47
CA ALA A 147 -14.55 -13.01 -4.00
C ALA A 147 -15.48 -13.94 -3.23
N TYR A 148 -15.47 -13.87 -1.89
CA TYR A 148 -16.36 -14.64 -1.03
C TYR A 148 -17.83 -14.35 -1.33
N LEU A 149 -18.20 -13.07 -1.47
CA LEU A 149 -19.57 -12.68 -1.82
C LEU A 149 -19.97 -13.04 -3.24
N ALA A 150 -19.06 -12.96 -4.22
CA ALA A 150 -19.34 -13.39 -5.59
C ALA A 150 -19.60 -14.90 -5.63
N GLN A 151 -18.80 -15.68 -4.90
CA GLN A 151 -18.95 -17.13 -4.81
C GLN A 151 -20.19 -17.52 -3.99
N ALA A 152 -20.51 -16.78 -2.92
CA ALA A 152 -21.74 -16.95 -2.15
C ALA A 152 -22.98 -16.48 -2.92
N GLY A 153 -22.88 -15.47 -3.79
CA GLY A 153 -23.95 -15.04 -4.68
C GLY A 153 -24.29 -16.07 -5.75
N ILE A 154 -23.28 -16.83 -6.22
CA ILE A 154 -23.47 -18.05 -7.01
C ILE A 154 -24.06 -19.18 -6.12
N GLY A 155 -23.64 -19.26 -4.86
CA GLY A 155 -24.12 -20.22 -3.86
C GLY A 155 -25.55 -19.98 -3.36
N ILE A 156 -26.10 -18.77 -3.40
CA ILE A 156 -27.51 -18.50 -3.03
C ILE A 156 -28.47 -18.99 -4.13
N LEU A 157 -27.97 -19.22 -5.35
CA LEU A 157 -28.66 -20.00 -6.38
C LEU A 157 -28.44 -21.52 -6.25
N GLY A 158 -27.66 -22.02 -5.28
CA GLY A 158 -27.25 -23.44 -5.25
C GLY A 158 -26.98 -24.13 -3.91
N GLY A 159 -27.01 -23.50 -2.73
CA GLY A 159 -26.63 -24.19 -1.50
C GLY A 159 -26.45 -23.32 -0.26
N ILE A 160 -27.49 -23.24 0.55
CA ILE A 160 -27.37 -23.47 2.00
C ILE A 160 -26.55 -24.77 2.13
N LEU A 161 -25.44 -24.81 2.90
CA LEU A 161 -24.79 -25.99 3.53
C LEU A 161 -23.24 -25.90 3.51
N GLY A 162 -22.67 -25.41 4.62
CA GLY A 162 -21.43 -25.88 5.25
C GLY A 162 -20.13 -25.98 4.43
N GLY A 163 -19.17 -25.07 4.67
CA GLY A 163 -17.81 -25.21 4.13
C GLY A 163 -16.75 -24.35 4.83
N LYS A 164 -15.68 -25.01 5.29
CA LYS A 164 -14.59 -24.57 6.18
C LYS A 164 -13.77 -23.36 5.67
N VAL A 165 -13.29 -22.55 6.63
CA VAL A 165 -12.45 -21.32 6.50
C VAL A 165 -11.04 -21.56 5.89
N GLY A 166 -10.76 -22.72 5.29
CA GLY A 166 -9.41 -23.09 4.83
C GLY A 166 -9.04 -22.74 3.38
N GLN A 167 -9.98 -22.30 2.54
CA GLN A 167 -9.74 -22.08 1.10
C GLN A 167 -9.47 -20.60 0.70
N GLY A 168 -9.53 -19.67 1.64
CA GLY A 168 -9.39 -18.23 1.35
C GLY A 168 -7.97 -17.77 1.03
N THR A 169 -6.93 -18.38 1.61
CA THR A 169 -5.54 -17.89 1.51
C THR A 169 -5.01 -17.88 0.08
N ALA A 170 -5.29 -18.93 -0.70
CA ALA A 170 -4.85 -19.02 -2.10
C ALA A 170 -5.55 -17.99 -3.02
N GLN A 171 -6.79 -17.61 -2.72
CA GLN A 171 -7.50 -16.56 -3.46
C GLN A 171 -6.95 -15.16 -3.12
N ILE A 172 -6.43 -14.97 -1.90
CA ILE A 172 -5.83 -13.70 -1.46
C ILE A 172 -4.51 -13.45 -2.16
N ILE A 173 -3.66 -14.47 -2.31
CA ILE A 173 -2.37 -14.33 -3.02
C ILE A 173 -2.60 -13.86 -4.48
N ASN A 174 -3.59 -14.41 -5.18
CA ASN A 174 -3.93 -13.98 -6.55
C ASN A 174 -4.65 -12.63 -6.62
N ALA A 175 -5.34 -12.21 -5.55
CA ALA A 175 -6.04 -10.92 -5.50
C ALA A 175 -5.15 -9.75 -5.02
N VAL A 176 -4.00 -10.08 -4.44
CA VAL A 176 -3.03 -9.15 -3.85
C VAL A 176 -1.77 -9.00 -4.69
N GLY A 177 -1.42 -10.00 -5.51
CA GLY A 177 -0.32 -9.90 -6.48
C GLY A 177 -0.65 -8.90 -7.58
N GLY A 178 -0.30 -7.63 -7.38
CA GLY A 178 -0.43 -6.57 -8.38
C GLY A 178 0.49 -6.79 -9.58
N LEU A 179 0.01 -6.31 -10.73
CA LEU A 179 0.61 -6.13 -12.07
C LEU A 179 1.41 -7.30 -12.68
#